data_AF-A0A9E5MS60-F1
#
_entry.id   AF-A0A9E5MS60-F1
#
_cell.length_a   1.000
_cell.length_b   1.000
_cell.length_c   1.000
_cell.angle_alpha   90.00
_cell.angle_beta   90.00
_cell.angle_gamma   90.00
#
_symmetry.space_group_name_H-M   'P 1'
#
loop_
_entity.id
_entity.type
_entity.pdbx_description
1 polymer ?
#
loop_
_entity_poly.entity_id
_entity_poly.type
_entity_poly.pdbx_seq_one_letter_code
_entity_poly.pdbx_strand_id
1 'polypeptide(L)'
;MQRLILVRLAPLVMIVAAAGFWFSDVQESGPYVARNMVPPIVFLLLAANTLRRGEGTWSGSGWRWPLGTAGFAIPALGLSAYLHYAYSVNLDGLFTNASDPQGLFRFLPVYTLVAGGIGFAIGWIVGKNV
;
A
#
# COMPACT_ATOMS: atom_id res chain seq x y z
N MET A 1 5.78 -25.33 3.78
CA MET A 1 5.81 -24.11 2.93
C MET A 1 4.53 -23.26 3.03
N GLN A 2 3.35 -23.77 2.66
CA GLN A 2 2.09 -22.99 2.69
C GLN A 2 1.77 -22.37 4.07
N ARG A 3 1.98 -23.11 5.16
CA ARG A 3 1.78 -22.60 6.53
C ARG A 3 2.62 -21.35 6.83
N LEU A 4 3.87 -21.29 6.38
CA LEU A 4 4.76 -20.15 6.62
C LEU A 4 4.32 -18.92 5.84
N ILE A 5 3.88 -19.10 4.59
CA ILE A 5 3.32 -18.02 3.77
C ILE A 5 2.09 -17.42 4.45
N LEU A 6 1.15 -18.26 4.91
CA LEU A 6 -0.06 -17.79 5.58
C LEU A 6 0.27 -17.02 6.87
N VAL A 7 1.14 -17.55 7.72
CA VAL A 7 1.54 -16.89 8.98
C VAL A 7 2.20 -15.54 8.73
N ARG A 8 3.03 -15.42 7.68
CA ARG A 8 3.75 -14.17 7.36
C ARG A 8 2.92 -13.16 6.57
N LEU A 9 1.91 -13.61 5.83
CA LEU A 9 0.93 -12.74 5.17
C LEU A 9 -0.15 -12.23 6.11
N ALA A 10 -0.54 -13.02 7.11
CA ALA A 10 -1.58 -12.65 8.06
C ALA A 10 -1.45 -11.23 8.63
N PRO A 11 -0.29 -10.78 9.16
CA PRO A 11 -0.15 -9.41 9.66
C PRO A 11 -0.36 -8.36 8.56
N LEU A 12 0.07 -8.63 7.32
CA LEU A 12 -0.12 -7.69 6.22
C LEU A 12 -1.58 -7.61 5.79
N VAL A 13 -2.27 -8.74 5.74
CA VAL A 13 -3.71 -8.80 5.47
C VAL A 13 -4.49 -8.04 6.55
N MET A 14 -4.13 -8.21 7.83
CA MET A 14 -4.75 -7.46 8.92
C MET A 14 -4.53 -5.95 8.80
N ILE A 15 -3.31 -5.51 8.45
CA ILE A 15 -3.01 -4.09 8.23
C ILE A 15 -3.82 -3.53 7.07
N VAL A 16 -3.89 -4.24 5.94
CA VAL A 16 -4.66 -3.79 4.77
C VAL A 16 -6.16 -3.79 5.05
N ALA A 17 -6.68 -4.76 5.80
CA ALA A 17 -8.06 -4.76 6.25
C ALA A 17 -8.36 -3.57 7.18
N ALA A 18 -7.49 -3.30 8.17
CA ALA A 18 -7.61 -2.15 9.05
C ALA A 18 -7.56 -0.83 8.28
N ALA A 19 -6.64 -0.70 7.31
CA ALA A 19 -6.59 0.45 6.41
C ALA A 19 -7.87 0.59 5.58
N GLY A 20 -8.45 -0.51 5.10
CA GLY A 20 -9.72 -0.48 4.37
C GLY A 20 -10.90 -0.02 5.21
N PHE A 21 -11.02 -0.50 6.45
CA PHE A 21 -12.03 0.00 7.39
C PHE A 21 -11.83 1.50 7.66
N TRP A 22 -10.59 1.92 7.91
CA TRP A 22 -10.26 3.32 8.10
C TRP A 22 -10.57 4.19 6.87
N PHE A 23 -10.25 3.73 5.67
CA PHE A 23 -10.56 4.46 4.43
C PHE A 23 -12.06 4.59 4.22
N SER A 24 -12.82 3.54 4.56
CA SER A 24 -14.27 3.57 4.51
C SER A 24 -14.86 4.56 5.50
N ASP A 25 -14.30 4.64 6.72
CA ASP A 25 -14.73 5.59 7.75
C ASP A 25 -14.43 7.04 7.31
N VAL A 26 -13.19 7.33 6.93
CA VAL A 26 -12.75 8.68 6.48
C VAL A 26 -13.51 9.18 5.26
N GLN A 27 -13.85 8.28 4.33
CA GLN A 27 -14.60 8.64 3.13
C GLN A 27 -16.12 8.54 3.30
N GLU A 28 -16.62 8.25 4.50
CA GLU A 28 -18.06 8.03 4.78
C GLU A 28 -18.70 7.00 3.83
N SER A 29 -17.98 5.92 3.55
CA SER A 29 -18.34 4.89 2.56
C SER A 29 -18.54 5.44 1.14
N GLY A 30 -17.83 6.52 0.81
CA GLY A 30 -17.89 7.21 -0.47
C GLY A 30 -17.46 6.36 -1.68
N PRO A 31 -17.66 6.88 -2.90
CA PRO A 31 -17.52 6.12 -4.15
C PRO A 31 -16.08 5.67 -4.46
N TYR A 32 -15.09 6.25 -3.80
CA TYR A 32 -13.68 6.00 -4.10
C TYR A 32 -13.03 4.95 -3.18
N VAL A 33 -13.70 4.47 -2.12
CA VAL A 33 -13.12 3.52 -1.16
C VAL A 33 -12.58 2.28 -1.85
N ALA A 34 -13.40 1.63 -2.69
CA ALA A 34 -13.00 0.43 -3.43
C ALA A 34 -11.79 0.68 -4.34
N ARG A 35 -11.70 1.86 -4.96
CA ARG A 35 -10.57 2.23 -5.83
C ARG A 35 -9.31 2.50 -5.02
N ASN A 36 -9.42 3.14 -3.86
CA ASN A 36 -8.31 3.40 -2.94
C ASN A 36 -7.77 2.14 -2.27
N MET A 37 -8.54 1.04 -2.28
CA MET A 37 -8.06 -0.28 -1.87
C MET A 37 -7.23 -1.00 -2.92
N VAL A 38 -7.24 -0.56 -4.19
CA VAL A 38 -6.48 -1.22 -5.27
C VAL A 38 -4.97 -1.25 -4.97
N PRO A 39 -4.27 -0.13 -4.67
CA PRO A 39 -2.85 -0.18 -4.33
C PRO A 39 -2.52 -1.08 -3.12
N PRO A 40 -3.22 -1.00 -1.97
CA PRO A 40 -3.03 -1.94 -0.85
C PRO A 40 -3.21 -3.41 -1.24
N ILE A 41 -4.18 -3.73 -2.10
CA ILE A 41 -4.40 -5.09 -2.59
C ILE A 41 -3.23 -5.54 -3.47
N VAL A 42 -2.75 -4.68 -4.39
CA VAL A 42 -1.55 -4.97 -5.20
C VAL A 42 -0.33 -5.21 -4.31
N PHE A 43 -0.17 -4.45 -3.24
CA PHE A 43 0.87 -4.71 -2.23
C PHE A 43 0.75 -6.12 -1.62
N LEU A 44 -0.44 -6.58 -1.23
CA LEU A 44 -0.63 -7.95 -0.72
C LEU A 44 -0.25 -9.01 -1.77
N LEU A 45 -0.60 -8.79 -3.03
CA LEU A 45 -0.24 -9.71 -4.12
C LEU A 45 1.27 -9.77 -4.31
N LEU A 46 1.96 -8.63 -4.25
CA LEU A 46 3.43 -8.56 -4.31
C LEU A 46 4.07 -9.25 -3.11
N ALA A 47 3.55 -9.03 -1.90
CA ALA A 47 4.03 -9.70 -0.70
C ALA A 47 3.85 -11.22 -0.77
N ALA A 48 2.69 -11.68 -1.27
CA ALA A 48 2.42 -13.11 -1.46
C ALA A 48 3.36 -13.73 -2.49
N ASN A 49 3.61 -13.03 -3.60
CA ASN A 49 4.55 -13.48 -4.62
C ASN A 49 6.01 -13.50 -4.10
N THR A 50 6.42 -12.50 -3.32
CA THR A 50 7.74 -12.46 -2.67
C THR A 50 7.94 -13.65 -1.74
N LEU A 51 6.98 -13.92 -0.85
CA LEU A 51 7.03 -15.08 0.03
C LEU A 51 6.99 -16.40 -0.73
N ARG A 52 6.16 -16.52 -1.78
CA ARG A 52 6.12 -17.72 -2.62
C ARG A 52 7.48 -17.99 -3.28
N ARG A 53 8.16 -16.97 -3.78
CA ARG A 53 9.48 -17.10 -4.41
C ARG A 53 10.58 -17.45 -3.42
N GLY A 54 10.50 -16.97 -2.18
CA GLY A 54 11.43 -17.32 -1.10
C GLY A 54 11.01 -18.56 -0.29
N GLU A 55 10.16 -19.44 -0.83
CA GLU A 55 9.67 -20.67 -0.16
C GLU A 55 9.06 -20.43 1.23
N GLY A 56 8.38 -19.29 1.37
CA GLY A 56 7.76 -18.82 2.59
C GLY A 56 8.63 -17.85 3.40
N THR A 57 9.89 -17.62 3.04
CA THR A 57 10.77 -16.62 3.68
C THR A 57 10.85 -15.34 2.84
N TRP A 58 11.16 -14.20 3.46
CA TRP A 58 11.23 -12.92 2.77
C TRP A 58 12.45 -12.79 1.85
N SER A 59 13.60 -13.34 2.26
CA SER A 59 14.88 -13.23 1.56
C SER A 59 15.36 -14.52 0.90
N GLY A 60 14.55 -15.60 0.92
CA GLY A 60 14.95 -16.92 0.41
C GLY A 60 15.30 -16.95 -1.09
N SER A 61 14.84 -15.97 -1.87
CA SER A 61 15.22 -15.78 -3.28
C SER A 61 16.09 -14.53 -3.51
N GLY A 62 16.84 -14.10 -2.49
CA GLY A 62 17.59 -12.84 -2.49
C GLY A 62 16.73 -11.60 -2.15
N TRP A 63 17.37 -10.43 -2.13
CA TRP A 63 16.77 -9.20 -1.59
C TRP A 63 15.95 -8.35 -2.57
N ARG A 64 15.99 -8.65 -3.87
CA ARG A 64 15.30 -7.85 -4.90
C ARG A 64 13.77 -7.78 -4.69
N TRP A 65 13.15 -8.94 -4.49
CA TRP A 65 11.70 -9.05 -4.25
C TRP A 65 11.24 -8.41 -2.93
N PRO A 66 11.86 -8.69 -1.76
CA PRO A 66 11.44 -8.07 -0.52
C PRO A 66 11.67 -6.56 -0.51
N LEU A 67 12.81 -6.06 -1.01
CA LEU A 67 13.05 -4.62 -1.05
C LEU A 67 12.15 -3.91 -2.07
N GLY A 68 11.88 -4.52 -3.22
CA GLY A 68 10.89 -3.99 -4.16
C GLY A 68 9.48 -3.94 -3.54
N THR A 69 9.06 -5.01 -2.87
CA THR A 69 7.75 -5.05 -2.18
C THR A 69 7.65 -3.99 -1.09
N ALA A 70 8.70 -3.83 -0.28
CA ALA A 70 8.77 -2.80 0.75
C ALA A 70 8.71 -1.38 0.14
N GLY A 71 9.45 -1.14 -0.96
CA GLY A 71 9.40 0.11 -1.69
C GLY A 71 8.01 0.44 -2.25
N PHE A 72 7.29 -0.57 -2.75
CA PHE A 72 5.90 -0.40 -3.21
C PHE A 72 4.94 -0.07 -2.05
N ALA A 73 5.16 -0.69 -0.89
CA ALA A 73 4.30 -0.52 0.28
C ALA A 73 4.28 0.93 0.80
N ILE A 74 5.39 1.65 0.68
CA ILE A 74 5.52 3.03 1.19
C ILE A 74 4.45 3.94 0.56
N PRO A 75 4.29 4.05 -0.77
CA PRO A 75 3.19 4.82 -1.33
C PRO A 75 1.84 4.13 -1.21
N ALA A 76 1.77 2.82 -1.49
CA ALA A 76 0.49 2.11 -1.56
C ALA A 76 -0.28 2.11 -0.23
N LEU A 77 0.43 1.99 0.89
CA LEU A 77 -0.14 2.03 2.24
C LEU A 77 0.22 3.30 2.99
N GLY A 78 1.49 3.66 3.06
CA GLY A 78 1.96 4.80 3.85
C GLY A 78 1.37 6.12 3.37
N LEU A 79 1.58 6.45 2.08
CA LEU A 79 1.04 7.68 1.50
C LEU A 79 -0.50 7.68 1.46
N SER A 80 -1.11 6.56 1.09
CA SER A 80 -2.57 6.41 1.15
C SER A 80 -3.10 6.72 2.54
N ALA A 81 -2.59 6.06 3.59
CA ALA A 81 -3.05 6.25 4.96
C ALA A 81 -2.77 7.66 5.48
N TYR A 82 -1.60 8.23 5.15
CA TYR A 82 -1.26 9.61 5.50
C TYR A 82 -2.25 10.60 4.90
N LEU A 83 -2.62 10.45 3.63
CA LEU A 83 -3.56 11.37 2.98
C LEU A 83 -5.00 11.22 3.47
N HIS A 84 -5.42 10.00 3.85
CA HIS A 84 -6.69 9.82 4.55
C HIS A 84 -6.66 10.48 5.94
N TYR A 85 -5.56 10.34 6.68
CA TYR A 85 -5.38 11.04 7.94
C TYR A 85 -5.45 12.56 7.75
N ALA A 86 -4.67 13.11 6.81
CA ALA A 86 -4.64 14.53 6.53
C ALA A 86 -6.03 15.07 6.16
N TYR A 87 -6.80 14.29 5.39
CA TYR A 87 -8.21 14.60 5.09
C TYR A 87 -9.08 14.58 6.34
N SER A 88 -9.01 13.53 7.15
CA SER A 88 -9.86 13.33 8.33
C SER A 88 -9.74 14.45 9.37
N VAL A 89 -8.55 15.05 9.52
CA VAL A 89 -8.30 16.14 10.47
C VAL A 89 -8.24 17.50 9.80
N ASN A 90 -8.48 17.58 8.49
CA ASN A 90 -8.27 18.77 7.67
C ASN A 90 -6.90 19.44 7.98
N LEU A 91 -5.83 18.66 7.87
CA LEU A 91 -4.48 19.03 8.29
C LEU A 91 -4.06 20.37 7.68
N ASP A 92 -3.70 21.32 8.54
CA ASP A 92 -3.32 22.69 8.16
C ASP A 92 -4.33 23.43 7.26
N GLY A 93 -5.61 23.05 7.32
CA GLY A 93 -6.66 23.63 6.49
C GLY A 93 -6.55 23.27 5.00
N LEU A 94 -5.83 22.19 4.66
CA LEU A 94 -5.53 21.78 3.29
C LEU A 94 -6.77 21.59 2.41
N PHE A 95 -7.94 21.33 3.01
CA PHE A 95 -9.19 21.10 2.31
C PHE A 95 -10.24 22.20 2.51
N THR A 96 -9.99 23.20 3.36
CA THR A 96 -10.96 24.24 3.75
C THR A 96 -11.45 25.08 2.56
N ASN A 97 -10.61 25.29 1.55
CA ASN A 97 -10.91 26.12 0.38
C ASN A 97 -11.06 25.29 -0.92
N ALA A 98 -11.04 23.95 -0.83
CA ALA A 98 -11.19 23.11 -2.00
C ALA A 98 -12.67 23.05 -2.42
N SER A 99 -12.95 23.30 -3.70
CA SER A 99 -14.30 23.17 -4.26
C SER A 99 -14.79 21.71 -4.32
N ASP A 100 -13.85 20.76 -4.40
CA ASP A 100 -14.10 19.31 -4.32
C ASP A 100 -12.98 18.64 -3.50
N PRO A 101 -13.07 18.65 -2.15
CA PRO A 101 -12.09 18.01 -1.27
C PRO A 101 -11.91 16.51 -1.54
N GLN A 102 -12.98 15.83 -1.94
CA GLN A 102 -12.96 14.39 -2.23
C GLN A 102 -12.27 14.06 -3.56
N GLY A 103 -12.04 15.06 -4.41
CA GLY A 103 -11.28 14.93 -5.65
C GLY A 103 -9.89 14.30 -5.44
N LEU A 104 -9.28 14.46 -4.26
CA LEU A 104 -8.05 13.77 -3.88
C LEU A 104 -8.16 12.25 -4.06
N PHE A 105 -9.22 11.65 -3.51
CA PHE A 105 -9.45 10.20 -3.50
C PHE A 105 -9.74 9.62 -4.88
N ARG A 106 -10.12 10.46 -5.85
CA ARG A 106 -10.27 10.07 -7.25
C ARG A 106 -8.93 9.74 -7.89
N PHE A 107 -7.88 10.51 -7.59
CA PHE A 107 -6.56 10.38 -8.21
C PHE A 107 -5.57 9.60 -7.37
N LEU A 108 -5.81 9.53 -6.06
CA LEU A 108 -4.97 8.84 -5.09
C LEU A 108 -4.55 7.41 -5.51
N PRO A 109 -5.42 6.54 -6.06
CA PRO A 109 -5.02 5.20 -6.46
C PRO A 109 -3.98 5.19 -7.58
N VAL A 110 -4.13 6.08 -8.57
CA VAL A 110 -3.20 6.17 -9.69
C VAL A 110 -1.85 6.68 -9.21
N TYR A 111 -1.85 7.72 -8.37
CA TYR A 111 -0.63 8.27 -7.80
C TYR A 111 0.14 7.24 -6.96
N THR A 112 -0.56 6.51 -6.08
CA THR A 112 0.10 5.54 -5.19
C THR A 112 0.51 4.27 -5.91
N LEU A 113 -0.19 3.86 -6.98
CA LEU A 113 0.27 2.79 -7.88
C LEU A 113 1.54 3.17 -8.64
N VAL A 114 1.59 4.37 -9.23
CA VAL A 114 2.76 4.84 -9.99
C VAL A 114 3.95 5.06 -9.06
N ALA A 115 3.75 5.79 -7.97
CA ALA A 115 4.79 6.00 -6.96
C ALA A 115 5.24 4.67 -6.35
N GLY A 116 4.31 3.76 -6.07
CA GLY A 116 4.60 2.41 -5.60
C GLY A 116 5.43 1.63 -6.61
N GLY A 117 5.10 1.69 -7.90
CA GLY A 117 5.88 1.07 -8.97
C GLY A 117 7.32 1.60 -9.05
N ILE A 118 7.50 2.91 -8.88
CA ILE A 118 8.83 3.53 -8.79
C ILE A 118 9.57 3.02 -7.55
N GLY A 119 8.92 3.01 -6.38
CA GLY A 119 9.49 2.47 -5.14
C GLY A 119 9.89 1.00 -5.29
N PHE A 120 9.07 0.21 -5.97
CA PHE A 120 9.40 -1.18 -6.31
C PHE A 120 10.65 -1.27 -7.16
N ALA A 121 10.73 -0.49 -8.25
CA ALA A 121 11.88 -0.50 -9.15
C ALA A 121 13.18 -0.13 -8.41
N ILE A 122 13.14 0.89 -7.54
CA ILE A 122 14.28 1.29 -6.70
C ILE A 122 14.70 0.13 -5.79
N GLY A 123 13.77 -0.42 -5.00
CA GLY A 123 14.08 -1.52 -4.09
C GLY A 123 14.61 -2.77 -4.82
N TRP A 124 14.07 -3.05 -6.00
CA TRP A 124 14.51 -4.15 -6.86
C TRP A 124 15.94 -3.98 -7.39
N ILE A 125 16.33 -2.75 -7.73
CA ILE A 125 17.69 -2.41 -8.20
C ILE A 125 18.66 -2.51 -7.02
N VAL A 126 18.31 -1.90 -5.88
CA VAL A 126 19.15 -1.92 -4.67
C VAL A 126 19.38 -3.35 -4.18
N GLY A 127 18.34 -4.18 -4.18
CA GLY A 127 18.44 -5.57 -3.74
C GLY A 127 19.27 -6.50 -4.60
N LYS A 128 19.86 -6.02 -5.71
CA LYS A 128 20.90 -6.76 -6.45
C LYS A 128 22.23 -6.80 -5.70
N ASN A 129 22.47 -5.82 -4.83
CA ASN A 129 23.77 -5.58 -4.20
C ASN A 129 23.76 -5.90 -2.70
N VAL A 130 22.72 -6.60 -2.21
CA VAL A 130 22.56 -7.09 -0.84
C VAL A 130 22.56 -8.60 -0.86
#